data_AF-A0A3B0R0X6-F1
#
_entry.id   AF-A0A3B0R0X6-F1
#
_cell.length_a   1.000
_cell.length_b   1.000
_cell.length_c   1.000
_cell.angle_alpha   90.00
_cell.angle_beta   90.00
_cell.angle_gamma   90.00
#
_symmetry.space_group_name_H-M   'P 1'
#
loop_
_entity.id
_entity.type
_entity.pdbx_description
1 polymer ?
#
loop_
_entity_poly.entity_id
_entity_poly.type
_entity_poly.pdbx_seq_one_letter_code
_entity_poly.pdbx_strand_id
1 'polypeptide(L)'
;MQFYFKSKRQGGGRPNSAGSARKRGGGSTVSGAAGASKRGNSMRPSSGRPSKGGLPLRYIAVAVLFIFSLGIFFITSRDAVSSKKVDPLVLANAAESPGAAVSASSQSEPAELAHTPALSTIEFKVKGNDSFYTILDGLDVPPEQIVRMARIAGSVHNLSKVKVGDKFSVTRLGTDIERIEYRFGDIEGMRLEKDSDASGGYTAELFEVPYVVEQRLVHGVIDSSLYEAGRRAGASPGIIMELSDIFAWDVDFSTDIRKGDTFSVLYEIATVEGREIDAGKVLAVEVVNNGKKHAAIFFNESGGGSGYYNLQGKSLRRTLLRSPLRYRRISSYFSRRRYHPIKKRYRPHHGIDYAAPTGTPIETSGDGRVTYAGWKRGYGNYIVVKHNSIYTTAYGHLSRIKKGIRKGRKVKQGQVIGYVGSTGLSTGPHLHYEVKQRGRHVNPLALKSAPRRSLNKAELQTFSALRRDLMALLSRGDTLLALNEKDKRNTGI
;
A
#
# COMPACT_ATOMS: atom_id res chain seq x y z
N MET A 1 15.79 -7.65 -53.52
CA MET A 1 15.28 -8.88 -54.15
C MET A 1 15.58 -10.04 -53.21
N GLN A 2 14.64 -10.90 -52.79
CA GLN A 2 13.67 -11.75 -53.51
C GLN A 2 14.24 -13.18 -53.72
N PHE A 3 13.41 -14.18 -53.40
CA PHE A 3 13.68 -15.61 -53.30
C PHE A 3 14.30 -16.27 -54.55
N TYR A 4 15.01 -17.39 -54.38
CA TYR A 4 14.53 -18.73 -54.78
C TYR A 4 15.51 -19.86 -54.40
N PHE A 5 15.00 -21.03 -54.00
CA PHE A 5 15.64 -22.34 -54.29
C PHE A 5 14.61 -23.50 -54.16
N LYS A 6 14.68 -24.49 -55.07
CA LYS A 6 13.70 -25.59 -55.19
C LYS A 6 14.26 -26.75 -56.03
N SER A 7 14.48 -27.93 -55.44
CA SER A 7 14.84 -29.25 -56.07
C SER A 7 15.27 -30.21 -54.94
N LYS A 8 15.05 -31.54 -54.91
CA LYS A 8 14.22 -32.48 -55.71
C LYS A 8 13.85 -33.72 -54.85
N ARG A 9 13.02 -34.60 -55.44
CA ARG A 9 12.65 -35.98 -55.03
C ARG A 9 13.88 -36.91 -54.88
N GLN A 10 13.85 -38.13 -54.34
CA GLN A 10 12.80 -39.19 -54.29
C GLN A 10 12.87 -39.94 -52.93
N GLY A 11 11.80 -40.54 -52.37
CA GLY A 11 11.20 -41.84 -52.73
C GLY A 11 11.40 -42.82 -51.55
N GLY A 12 10.65 -43.90 -51.31
CA GLY A 12 9.36 -44.36 -51.81
C GLY A 12 8.95 -45.63 -51.03
N GLY A 13 7.71 -45.73 -50.51
CA GLY A 13 7.30 -46.89 -49.69
C GLY A 13 5.89 -46.79 -49.07
N ARG A 14 4.98 -47.65 -49.53
CA ARG A 14 3.60 -47.90 -49.06
C ARG A 14 3.12 -49.23 -49.70
N PRO A 15 2.04 -49.90 -49.24
CA PRO A 15 1.05 -49.52 -48.23
C PRO A 15 1.10 -50.52 -47.01
N ASN A 16 0.07 -51.06 -46.32
CA ASN A 16 -1.39 -50.96 -46.45
C ASN A 16 -2.19 -51.30 -45.16
N SER A 17 -3.51 -51.13 -45.29
CA SER A 17 -4.70 -51.74 -44.64
C SER A 17 -4.62 -53.08 -43.88
N ALA A 18 -5.61 -53.51 -43.07
CA ALA A 18 -6.75 -52.87 -42.36
C ALA A 18 -7.59 -53.96 -41.61
N GLY A 19 -8.62 -53.54 -40.85
CA GLY A 19 -9.67 -54.42 -40.26
C GLY A 19 -9.50 -54.62 -38.74
N SER A 20 -10.48 -54.44 -37.82
CA SER A 20 -11.95 -54.37 -37.78
C SER A 20 -12.69 -55.71 -37.55
N ALA A 21 -13.25 -55.90 -36.34
CA ALA A 21 -14.51 -56.65 -36.10
C ALA A 21 -15.11 -56.44 -34.68
N ARG A 22 -16.46 -56.55 -34.59
CA ARG A 22 -17.31 -56.56 -33.36
C ARG A 22 -17.38 -57.99 -32.75
N LYS A 23 -17.76 -58.22 -31.48
CA LYS A 23 -19.18 -58.37 -31.02
C LYS A 23 -19.30 -58.66 -29.49
N ARG A 24 -20.49 -58.31 -28.93
CA ARG A 24 -21.37 -58.95 -27.88
C ARG A 24 -20.79 -59.98 -26.86
N GLY A 25 -21.31 -60.13 -25.63
CA GLY A 25 -22.41 -59.45 -24.90
C GLY A 25 -23.09 -60.34 -23.81
N GLY A 26 -23.90 -59.74 -22.90
CA GLY A 26 -24.65 -60.43 -21.80
C GLY A 26 -24.02 -60.24 -20.40
N GLY A 27 -24.74 -60.32 -19.26
CA GLY A 27 -26.18 -60.47 -18.99
C GLY A 27 -26.50 -60.52 -17.45
N SER A 28 -27.80 -60.54 -17.08
CA SER A 28 -28.40 -60.68 -15.72
C SER A 28 -28.27 -59.52 -14.69
N THR A 29 -28.99 -59.56 -13.55
CA THR A 29 -30.41 -59.14 -13.29
C THR A 29 -30.85 -59.49 -11.84
N VAL A 30 -31.14 -58.49 -10.98
CA VAL A 30 -31.99 -58.48 -9.74
C VAL A 30 -32.30 -56.98 -9.50
N SER A 31 -33.51 -56.39 -9.39
CA SER A 31 -34.86 -56.70 -8.84
C SER A 31 -35.08 -56.24 -7.37
N GLY A 32 -36.31 -55.79 -7.05
CA GLY A 32 -36.68 -55.05 -5.82
C GLY A 32 -36.80 -53.53 -6.07
N ALA A 33 -37.98 -52.90 -6.24
CA ALA A 33 -39.12 -52.72 -5.31
C ALA A 33 -38.78 -51.87 -4.07
N ALA A 34 -39.64 -51.01 -3.52
CA ALA A 34 -40.83 -50.27 -3.99
C ALA A 34 -41.20 -49.27 -2.86
N GLY A 35 -41.79 -48.11 -3.15
CA GLY A 35 -42.24 -47.19 -2.08
C GLY A 35 -42.57 -45.78 -2.54
N ALA A 36 -43.83 -45.35 -2.37
CA ALA A 36 -44.32 -44.04 -2.78
C ALA A 36 -44.85 -43.23 -1.59
N SER A 37 -44.75 -41.88 -1.63
CA SER A 37 -45.78 -41.00 -1.05
C SER A 37 -45.67 -39.52 -1.48
N LYS A 38 -46.71 -39.07 -2.21
CA LYS A 38 -47.50 -37.82 -2.05
C LYS A 38 -46.82 -36.46 -1.74
N ARG A 39 -47.17 -35.47 -2.59
CA ARG A 39 -47.45 -34.03 -2.32
C ARG A 39 -46.24 -33.15 -1.92
N GLY A 40 -46.23 -31.84 -2.21
CA GLY A 40 -47.16 -30.99 -2.98
C GLY A 40 -46.73 -29.51 -2.96
N ASN A 41 -47.39 -28.66 -3.76
CA ASN A 41 -47.09 -27.22 -4.00
C ASN A 41 -45.70 -26.92 -4.60
N SER A 42 -45.54 -26.26 -5.76
CA SER A 42 -46.12 -25.02 -6.33
C SER A 42 -45.35 -23.74 -5.96
N MET A 43 -44.71 -23.14 -6.97
CA MET A 43 -44.66 -21.69 -7.24
C MET A 43 -43.91 -21.45 -8.57
N ARG A 44 -44.47 -20.62 -9.45
CA ARG A 44 -43.76 -20.09 -10.63
C ARG A 44 -42.95 -18.85 -10.23
N PRO A 45 -41.69 -18.69 -10.66
CA PRO A 45 -41.06 -17.38 -10.69
C PRO A 45 -41.60 -16.56 -11.88
N SER A 46 -42.06 -15.34 -11.63
CA SER A 46 -42.41 -14.38 -12.69
C SER A 46 -41.15 -13.76 -13.28
N SER A 47 -41.05 -13.70 -14.61
CA SER A 47 -39.91 -13.12 -15.33
C SER A 47 -40.13 -11.65 -15.67
N GLY A 48 -39.82 -10.75 -14.73
CA GLY A 48 -39.84 -9.30 -14.97
C GLY A 48 -38.74 -8.84 -15.94
N ARG A 49 -39.00 -7.77 -16.69
CA ARG A 49 -38.05 -7.17 -17.66
C ARG A 49 -36.86 -6.47 -16.96
N PRO A 50 -35.68 -6.41 -17.59
CA PRO A 50 -34.55 -5.62 -17.09
C PRO A 50 -34.72 -4.12 -17.37
N SER A 51 -34.49 -3.28 -16.36
CA SER A 51 -34.34 -1.83 -16.54
C SER A 51 -32.90 -1.49 -16.96
N LYS A 52 -32.75 -0.75 -18.06
CA LYS A 52 -31.45 -0.19 -18.49
C LYS A 52 -31.25 1.18 -17.85
N GLY A 53 -30.61 1.23 -16.68
CA GLY A 53 -30.10 2.48 -16.10
C GLY A 53 -28.62 2.68 -16.45
N GLY A 54 -28.31 3.61 -17.34
CA GLY A 54 -26.94 3.97 -17.68
C GLY A 54 -26.38 5.01 -16.70
N LEU A 55 -25.18 4.77 -16.15
CA LEU A 55 -24.42 5.79 -15.43
C LEU A 55 -23.55 6.56 -16.42
N PRO A 56 -23.59 7.91 -16.45
CA PRO A 56 -22.86 8.70 -17.43
C PRO A 56 -21.35 8.75 -17.14
N LEU A 57 -20.53 8.63 -18.18
CA LEU A 57 -19.10 8.99 -18.13
C LEU A 57 -18.96 10.51 -18.03
N ARG A 58 -18.32 11.01 -16.96
CA ARG A 58 -17.91 12.42 -16.80
C ARG A 58 -16.57 12.56 -16.06
N TYR A 59 -15.50 12.00 -16.61
CA TYR A 59 -14.10 12.32 -16.22
C TYR A 59 -13.12 12.04 -17.39
N ILE A 60 -13.02 12.96 -18.36
CA ILE A 60 -11.95 13.01 -19.38
C ILE A 60 -11.68 14.49 -19.70
N ALA A 61 -10.40 14.90 -19.72
CA ALA A 61 -9.89 16.27 -19.87
C ALA A 61 -10.32 17.24 -18.73
N VAL A 62 -9.49 18.15 -18.24
CA VAL A 62 -8.34 18.85 -18.86
C VAL A 62 -7.04 18.66 -18.05
N ALA A 63 -5.94 18.29 -18.72
CA ALA A 63 -4.59 18.22 -18.12
C ALA A 63 -3.45 18.28 -19.16
N VAL A 64 -3.63 18.97 -20.30
CA VAL A 64 -2.59 19.13 -21.33
C VAL A 64 -2.66 20.54 -21.93
N LEU A 65 -1.88 21.48 -21.37
CA LEU A 65 -1.35 22.71 -22.00
C LEU A 65 -0.84 23.69 -20.91
N PHE A 66 0.32 23.40 -20.30
CA PHE A 66 1.09 24.42 -19.56
C PHE A 66 2.62 24.15 -19.55
N ILE A 67 3.12 23.55 -20.63
CA ILE A 67 4.57 23.37 -20.89
C ILE A 67 4.84 23.86 -22.32
N PHE A 68 4.88 25.17 -22.54
CA PHE A 68 5.59 25.89 -23.63
C PHE A 68 5.31 27.41 -23.59
N SER A 69 5.72 28.10 -22.51
CA SER A 69 5.63 29.57 -22.43
C SER A 69 6.65 30.26 -21.53
N LEU A 70 7.49 29.53 -20.79
CA LEU A 70 8.56 30.11 -19.95
C LEU A 70 9.92 29.90 -20.61
N GLY A 71 10.18 30.63 -21.69
CA GLY A 71 11.34 30.38 -22.55
C GLY A 71 11.56 31.37 -23.70
N ILE A 72 11.34 32.67 -23.47
CA ILE A 72 11.91 33.86 -24.16
C ILE A 72 11.48 35.08 -23.31
N PHE A 73 12.29 35.46 -22.30
CA PHE A 73 12.28 36.81 -21.70
C PHE A 73 13.54 37.09 -20.85
N PHE A 74 14.71 36.93 -21.48
CA PHE A 74 15.98 37.49 -21.03
C PHE A 74 16.60 38.22 -22.23
N ILE A 75 17.25 39.36 -22.00
CA ILE A 75 17.64 40.36 -23.02
C ILE A 75 16.38 41.08 -23.56
N THR A 76 16.14 42.38 -23.38
CA THR A 76 16.90 43.54 -22.83
C THR A 76 16.22 44.06 -21.52
N SER A 77 16.79 44.96 -20.69
CA SER A 77 17.72 46.08 -20.94
C SER A 77 18.71 46.29 -19.79
N ARG A 78 19.70 47.16 -20.02
CA ARG A 78 20.76 47.55 -19.07
C ARG A 78 20.71 49.07 -18.83
N ASP A 79 21.38 49.49 -17.76
CA ASP A 79 21.66 50.87 -17.34
C ASP A 79 20.42 51.65 -16.81
N ALA A 80 20.55 52.58 -15.86
CA ALA A 80 21.76 53.11 -15.20
C ALA A 80 21.64 53.12 -13.66
N VAL A 81 22.79 53.09 -12.98
CA VAL A 81 22.90 53.26 -11.52
C VAL A 81 23.07 54.74 -11.19
N SER A 82 22.35 55.23 -10.18
CA SER A 82 22.77 56.43 -9.44
C SER A 82 22.34 56.30 -7.97
N SER A 83 23.23 56.72 -7.06
CA SER A 83 23.05 56.54 -5.62
C SER A 83 22.49 57.79 -4.96
N LYS A 84 21.81 57.62 -3.81
CA LYS A 84 21.82 58.66 -2.79
C LYS A 84 21.95 58.08 -1.39
N LYS A 85 22.70 58.81 -0.57
CA LYS A 85 23.17 58.42 0.76
C LYS A 85 22.05 58.54 1.80
N VAL A 86 22.13 57.73 2.85
CA VAL A 86 21.43 57.96 4.13
C VAL A 86 22.50 58.23 5.18
N ASP A 87 22.29 59.23 6.03
CA ASP A 87 23.05 59.51 7.25
C ASP A 87 22.03 59.95 8.34
N PRO A 88 22.37 59.83 9.64
CA PRO A 88 21.37 59.56 10.68
C PRO A 88 20.85 60.79 11.45
N LEU A 89 19.73 60.58 12.16
CA LEU A 89 19.19 61.51 13.17
C LEU A 89 19.72 61.19 14.59
N VAL A 90 19.81 62.21 15.43
CA VAL A 90 20.64 62.22 16.66
C VAL A 90 19.77 62.32 17.93
N LEU A 91 20.26 61.73 19.03
CA LEU A 91 19.68 61.84 20.38
C LEU A 91 19.91 63.22 21.00
N ALA A 92 18.89 63.76 21.67
CA ALA A 92 19.03 64.84 22.65
C ALA A 92 18.02 64.66 23.78
N ASN A 93 18.48 64.82 25.03
CA ASN A 93 17.64 64.84 26.23
C ASN A 93 17.27 66.28 26.60
N ALA A 94 16.08 66.47 27.18
CA ALA A 94 15.81 67.49 28.20
C ALA A 94 14.61 67.05 29.04
N ALA A 95 14.58 67.43 30.32
CA ALA A 95 13.45 67.17 31.21
C ALA A 95 13.29 68.34 32.17
N GLU A 96 12.06 68.79 32.41
CA GLU A 96 11.71 69.61 33.57
C GLU A 96 10.19 69.59 33.86
N SER A 97 9.82 70.10 35.03
CA SER A 97 8.51 69.99 35.71
C SER A 97 8.52 70.99 36.89
N PRO A 98 7.42 71.34 37.61
CA PRO A 98 6.01 70.97 37.48
C PRO A 98 5.05 72.19 37.34
N GLY A 99 3.72 72.00 37.39
CA GLY A 99 2.81 73.13 37.67
C GLY A 99 1.30 72.87 37.58
N ALA A 100 0.60 73.24 38.66
CA ALA A 100 -0.85 73.54 38.78
C ALA A 100 -1.90 72.49 38.39
N ALA A 101 -2.89 72.30 39.27
CA ALA A 101 -4.12 71.53 39.00
C ALA A 101 -5.32 72.47 38.82
N VAL A 102 -6.27 72.08 37.96
CA VAL A 102 -7.62 72.68 37.87
C VAL A 102 -8.66 71.55 37.73
N SER A 103 -9.84 71.75 38.32
CA SER A 103 -10.83 70.70 38.55
C SER A 103 -11.66 70.28 37.33
N ALA A 104 -12.03 68.99 37.35
CA ALA A 104 -13.32 68.43 36.93
C ALA A 104 -14.01 68.99 35.66
N SER A 105 -14.02 68.18 34.60
CA SER A 105 -15.17 68.08 33.70
C SER A 105 -15.43 66.61 33.37
N SER A 106 -16.66 66.16 33.57
CA SER A 106 -17.09 64.78 33.30
C SER A 106 -17.46 64.62 31.83
N GLN A 107 -16.68 63.85 31.07
CA GLN A 107 -17.02 63.45 29.71
C GLN A 107 -16.93 61.93 29.54
N SER A 108 -18.02 61.40 29.00
CA SER A 108 -18.31 60.04 28.52
C SER A 108 -17.12 59.08 28.29
N GLU A 109 -17.34 57.82 28.69
CA GLU A 109 -16.63 56.67 28.10
C GLU A 109 -16.67 56.75 26.56
N PRO A 110 -15.55 56.54 25.86
CA PRO A 110 -15.56 56.31 24.42
C PRO A 110 -16.33 55.01 24.14
N ALA A 111 -17.39 55.09 23.34
CA ALA A 111 -18.14 53.92 22.91
C ALA A 111 -17.18 52.91 22.24
N GLU A 112 -17.26 51.65 22.66
CA GLU A 112 -16.42 50.56 22.16
C GLU A 112 -16.54 50.47 20.63
N LEU A 113 -15.43 50.74 19.93
CA LEU A 113 -15.39 50.68 18.46
C LEU A 113 -15.66 49.24 18.03
N ALA A 114 -16.88 49.00 17.54
CA ALA A 114 -17.32 47.68 17.10
C ALA A 114 -16.33 47.08 16.10
N HIS A 115 -15.49 46.16 16.57
CA HIS A 115 -14.51 45.48 15.74
C HIS A 115 -15.22 44.67 14.66
N THR A 116 -15.22 45.16 13.43
CA THR A 116 -15.66 44.40 12.26
C THR A 116 -14.91 43.06 12.26
N PRO A 117 -15.59 41.90 12.35
CA PRO A 117 -14.90 40.64 12.47
C PRO A 117 -14.02 40.42 11.24
N ALA A 118 -12.73 40.18 11.48
CA ALA A 118 -11.78 39.84 10.43
C ALA A 118 -11.71 38.32 10.26
N LEU A 119 -11.39 37.87 9.04
CA LEU A 119 -11.04 36.46 8.83
C LEU A 119 -9.75 36.15 9.59
N SER A 120 -9.82 35.17 10.48
CA SER A 120 -8.72 34.70 11.30
C SER A 120 -8.52 33.20 11.11
N THR A 121 -7.27 32.74 11.03
CA THR A 121 -6.93 31.32 10.87
C THR A 121 -6.12 30.85 12.07
N ILE A 122 -6.55 29.77 12.70
CA ILE A 122 -5.97 29.23 13.93
C ILE A 122 -5.49 27.80 13.67
N GLU A 123 -4.18 27.55 13.80
CA GLU A 123 -3.59 26.21 13.70
C GLU A 123 -3.62 25.47 15.05
N PHE A 124 -4.07 24.22 15.01
CA PHE A 124 -4.05 23.29 16.14
C PHE A 124 -3.25 22.04 15.79
N LYS A 125 -2.38 21.60 16.69
CA LYS A 125 -1.72 20.30 16.63
C LYS A 125 -2.33 19.39 17.69
N VAL A 126 -2.95 18.31 17.25
CA VAL A 126 -3.75 17.38 18.08
C VAL A 126 -2.91 16.79 19.23
N LYS A 127 -3.40 16.90 20.46
CA LYS A 127 -2.83 16.35 21.70
C LYS A 127 -3.63 15.13 22.18
N GLY A 128 -3.22 14.53 23.30
CA GLY A 128 -3.98 13.45 23.92
C GLY A 128 -5.36 13.93 24.37
N ASN A 129 -6.41 13.16 24.03
CA ASN A 129 -7.84 13.47 24.24
C ASN A 129 -8.45 14.55 23.32
N ASP A 130 -7.70 15.16 22.42
CA ASP A 130 -8.27 16.08 21.42
C ASP A 130 -9.11 15.33 20.38
N SER A 131 -10.16 15.99 19.89
CA SER A 131 -11.11 15.45 18.92
C SER A 131 -11.69 16.57 18.06
N PHE A 132 -12.30 16.24 16.91
CA PHE A 132 -13.00 17.22 16.08
C PHE A 132 -14.08 18.00 16.87
N TYR A 133 -14.71 17.36 17.86
CA TYR A 133 -15.67 18.05 18.72
C TYR A 133 -14.95 19.03 19.66
N THR A 134 -14.03 18.54 20.49
CA THR A 134 -13.37 19.37 21.53
C THR A 134 -12.49 20.50 20.98
N ILE A 135 -11.96 20.38 19.77
CA ILE A 135 -11.21 21.47 19.10
C ILE A 135 -12.14 22.62 18.69
N LEU A 136 -13.40 22.34 18.31
CA LEU A 136 -14.36 23.36 17.90
C LEU A 136 -15.20 23.89 19.07
N ASP A 137 -15.47 23.04 20.06
CA ASP A 137 -16.07 23.40 21.35
C ASP A 137 -15.17 24.41 22.08
N GLY A 138 -13.85 24.18 22.09
CA GLY A 138 -12.82 25.14 22.54
C GLY A 138 -12.54 26.33 21.60
N LEU A 139 -13.39 26.55 20.59
CA LEU A 139 -13.43 27.74 19.73
C LEU A 139 -14.79 28.46 19.81
N ASP A 140 -15.60 28.14 20.82
CA ASP A 140 -16.94 28.68 21.06
C ASP A 140 -17.96 28.39 19.94
N VAL A 141 -17.73 27.33 19.15
CA VAL A 141 -18.63 26.93 18.07
C VAL A 141 -19.86 26.22 18.64
N PRO A 142 -21.10 26.62 18.30
CA PRO A 142 -22.31 26.00 18.81
C PRO A 142 -22.35 24.46 18.61
N PRO A 143 -22.65 23.65 19.65
CA PRO A 143 -22.63 22.19 19.59
C PRO A 143 -23.42 21.57 18.42
N GLU A 144 -24.56 22.15 18.03
CA GLU A 144 -25.30 21.68 16.86
C GLU A 144 -24.54 21.87 15.55
N GLN A 145 -23.83 23.00 15.38
CA GLN A 145 -23.01 23.29 14.22
C GLN A 145 -21.83 22.33 14.16
N ILE A 146 -21.19 22.04 15.30
CA ILE A 146 -20.17 20.98 15.42
C ILE A 146 -20.74 19.63 14.95
N VAL A 147 -21.93 19.24 15.40
CA VAL A 147 -22.58 17.96 15.00
C VAL A 147 -22.97 17.94 13.51
N ARG A 148 -23.40 19.07 12.94
CA ARG A 148 -23.64 19.20 11.48
C ARG A 148 -22.33 19.04 10.70
N MET A 149 -21.31 19.81 11.04
CA MET A 149 -19.99 19.76 10.41
C MET A 149 -19.34 18.37 10.52
N ALA A 150 -19.39 17.73 11.69
CA ALA A 150 -18.84 16.40 11.93
C ALA A 150 -19.55 15.30 11.11
N ARG A 151 -20.85 15.46 10.84
CA ARG A 151 -21.61 14.54 9.97
C ARG A 151 -21.19 14.67 8.50
N ILE A 152 -20.94 15.89 8.04
CA ILE A 152 -20.55 16.20 6.65
C ILE A 152 -19.10 15.75 6.41
N ALA A 153 -18.16 16.17 7.28
CA ALA A 153 -16.78 15.67 7.32
C ALA A 153 -16.73 14.12 7.40
N GLY A 154 -17.60 13.53 8.23
CA GLY A 154 -17.77 12.08 8.39
C GLY A 154 -18.16 11.32 7.11
N SER A 155 -18.62 11.99 6.06
CA SER A 155 -18.91 11.38 4.76
C SER A 155 -17.66 11.10 3.92
N VAL A 156 -16.59 11.89 4.09
CA VAL A 156 -15.33 11.78 3.34
C VAL A 156 -14.19 11.22 4.20
N HIS A 157 -14.10 11.59 5.49
CA HIS A 157 -13.10 11.08 6.42
C HIS A 157 -13.73 10.59 7.73
N ASN A 158 -13.35 9.39 8.19
CA ASN A 158 -13.75 8.92 9.51
C ASN A 158 -12.99 9.65 10.62
N LEU A 159 -13.60 10.68 11.22
CA LEU A 159 -13.03 11.49 12.30
C LEU A 159 -12.58 10.67 13.52
N SER A 160 -13.03 9.42 13.70
CA SER A 160 -12.48 8.50 14.72
C SER A 160 -11.04 8.01 14.42
N LYS A 161 -10.39 8.52 13.37
CA LYS A 161 -8.99 8.25 13.00
C LYS A 161 -8.01 9.36 13.41
N VAL A 162 -8.49 10.50 13.91
CA VAL A 162 -7.65 11.61 14.40
C VAL A 162 -6.61 11.08 15.40
N LYS A 163 -5.35 11.46 15.23
CA LYS A 163 -4.21 11.05 16.05
C LYS A 163 -3.52 12.25 16.67
N VAL A 164 -2.91 12.01 17.83
CA VAL A 164 -1.91 12.91 18.42
C VAL A 164 -0.83 13.23 17.36
N GLY A 165 -0.64 14.51 17.07
CA GLY A 165 0.31 15.03 16.10
C GLY A 165 -0.25 15.46 14.75
N ASP A 166 -1.48 15.06 14.38
CA ASP A 166 -2.16 15.56 13.18
C ASP A 166 -2.43 17.08 13.28
N LYS A 167 -2.65 17.76 12.15
CA LYS A 167 -2.89 19.21 12.07
C LYS A 167 -4.34 19.55 11.73
N PHE A 168 -4.92 20.49 12.46
CA PHE A 168 -6.10 21.24 12.04
C PHE A 168 -5.74 22.71 11.79
N SER A 169 -6.40 23.33 10.82
CA SER A 169 -6.38 24.77 10.59
C SER A 169 -7.82 25.24 10.42
N VAL A 170 -8.28 26.13 11.31
CA VAL A 170 -9.66 26.62 11.35
C VAL A 170 -9.67 28.10 10.98
N THR A 171 -10.28 28.43 9.85
CA THR A 171 -10.52 29.81 9.40
C THR A 171 -11.93 30.23 9.80
N ARG A 172 -12.05 31.33 10.56
CA ARG A 172 -13.32 31.83 11.10
C ARG A 172 -13.46 33.36 11.00
N LEU A 173 -14.71 33.81 10.92
CA LEU A 173 -15.15 35.20 10.95
C LEU A 173 -15.88 35.44 12.28
N GLY A 174 -15.16 35.88 13.32
CA GLY A 174 -15.69 35.84 14.68
C GLY A 174 -15.91 34.39 15.14
N THR A 175 -17.15 34.01 15.45
CA THR A 175 -17.55 32.61 15.75
C THR A 175 -17.88 31.78 14.51
N ASP A 176 -18.16 32.42 13.36
CA ASP A 176 -18.59 31.73 12.15
C ASP A 176 -17.43 30.99 11.48
N ILE A 177 -17.50 29.66 11.42
CA ILE A 177 -16.46 28.84 10.77
C ILE A 177 -16.66 28.89 9.26
N GLU A 178 -15.66 29.42 8.54
CA GLU A 178 -15.63 29.52 7.07
C GLU A 178 -14.95 28.30 6.43
N ARG A 179 -13.85 27.82 7.03
CA ARG A 179 -13.11 26.65 6.54
C ARG A 179 -12.44 25.89 7.68
N ILE A 180 -12.42 24.56 7.58
CA ILE A 180 -11.57 23.68 8.38
C ILE A 180 -10.71 22.85 7.41
N GLU A 181 -9.39 23.00 7.44
CA GLU A 181 -8.47 22.01 6.89
C GLU A 181 -8.01 21.06 7.99
N TYR A 182 -8.11 19.76 7.75
CA TYR A 182 -7.61 18.70 8.62
C TYR A 182 -6.65 17.83 7.83
N ARG A 183 -5.35 17.90 8.14
CA ARG A 183 -4.28 17.14 7.48
C ARG A 183 -3.89 15.95 8.36
N PHE A 184 -3.92 14.75 7.77
CA PHE A 184 -3.77 13.49 8.50
C PHE A 184 -2.72 12.59 7.84
N GLY A 185 -1.68 12.24 8.60
CA GLY A 185 -0.45 11.73 7.97
C GLY A 185 0.23 12.81 7.12
N ASP A 186 0.93 12.39 6.07
CA ASP A 186 1.93 13.24 5.41
C ASP A 186 1.46 13.94 4.13
N ILE A 187 0.58 13.31 3.33
CA ILE A 187 0.10 13.83 2.04
C ILE A 187 -1.43 13.93 1.89
N GLU A 188 -2.21 13.43 2.85
CA GLU A 188 -3.69 13.43 2.75
C GLU A 188 -4.30 14.50 3.66
N GLY A 189 -5.33 15.19 3.16
CA GLY A 189 -6.12 16.15 3.91
C GLY A 189 -7.61 16.06 3.60
N MET A 190 -8.41 16.65 4.49
CA MET A 190 -9.84 16.89 4.32
C MET A 190 -10.07 18.38 4.47
N ARG A 191 -10.80 18.98 3.53
CA ARG A 191 -11.32 20.33 3.66
C ARG A 191 -12.81 20.25 3.94
N LEU A 192 -13.27 20.99 4.94
CA LEU A 192 -14.67 21.36 5.12
C LEU A 192 -14.74 22.87 4.85
N GLU A 193 -15.64 23.30 3.97
CA GLU A 193 -15.80 24.71 3.59
C GLU A 193 -17.27 25.11 3.67
N LYS A 194 -17.52 26.33 4.13
CA LYS A 194 -18.88 26.90 4.23
C LYS A 194 -19.41 27.13 2.82
N ASP A 195 -20.63 26.69 2.55
CA ASP A 195 -21.22 26.86 1.23
C ASP A 195 -21.56 28.34 1.01
N SER A 196 -21.30 28.87 -0.19
CA SER A 196 -21.59 30.26 -0.58
C SER A 196 -23.08 30.60 -0.66
N ASP A 197 -23.93 29.59 -0.57
CA ASP A 197 -25.38 29.72 -0.65
C ASP A 197 -25.97 30.14 0.70
N ALA A 198 -27.07 30.92 0.68
CA ALA A 198 -27.74 31.45 1.87
C ALA A 198 -28.38 30.39 2.81
N SER A 199 -28.06 29.11 2.63
CA SER A 199 -28.49 27.99 3.47
C SER A 199 -27.60 27.77 4.70
N GLY A 200 -26.40 28.36 4.75
CA GLY A 200 -25.42 28.12 5.82
C GLY A 200 -24.90 26.67 5.82
N GLY A 201 -24.83 26.05 4.64
CA GLY A 201 -24.32 24.70 4.43
C GLY A 201 -22.81 24.57 4.62
N TYR A 202 -22.34 23.33 4.55
CA TYR A 202 -20.92 23.02 4.41
C TYR A 202 -20.75 21.89 3.40
N THR A 203 -19.73 22.00 2.57
CA THR A 203 -19.23 20.92 1.71
C THR A 203 -17.93 20.35 2.26
N ALA A 204 -17.72 19.03 2.08
CA ALA A 204 -16.48 18.36 2.48
C ALA A 204 -15.86 17.60 1.30
N GLU A 205 -14.55 17.75 1.16
CA GLU A 205 -13.72 17.08 0.15
C GLU A 205 -12.45 16.49 0.77
N LEU A 206 -11.79 15.60 0.04
CA LEU A 206 -10.42 15.18 0.32
C LEU A 206 -9.48 15.91 -0.65
N PHE A 207 -8.35 16.38 -0.13
CA PHE A 207 -7.29 16.99 -0.93
C PHE A 207 -5.95 16.29 -0.68
N GLU A 208 -5.07 16.32 -1.68
CA GLU A 208 -3.67 15.94 -1.50
C GLU A 208 -2.87 17.20 -1.13
N VAL A 209 -2.06 17.11 -0.07
CA VAL A 209 -1.12 18.17 0.32
C VAL A 209 -0.02 18.23 -0.75
N PRO A 210 0.27 19.37 -1.39
CA PRO A 210 1.28 19.44 -2.46
C PRO A 210 2.65 18.91 -2.02
N TYR A 211 3.17 17.92 -2.76
CA TYR A 211 4.46 17.29 -2.53
C TYR A 211 5.31 17.29 -3.79
N VAL A 212 6.63 17.44 -3.64
CA VAL A 212 7.61 17.23 -4.72
C VAL A 212 8.12 15.80 -4.63
N VAL A 213 8.16 15.06 -5.74
CA VAL A 213 8.79 13.73 -5.79
C VAL A 213 10.18 13.84 -6.41
N GLU A 214 11.18 13.36 -5.69
CA GLU A 214 12.56 13.28 -6.14
C GLU A 214 13.01 11.81 -6.23
N GLN A 215 13.98 11.53 -7.09
CA GLN A 215 14.62 10.21 -7.16
C GLN A 215 15.94 10.24 -6.41
N ARG A 216 16.08 9.36 -5.40
CA ARG A 216 17.30 9.22 -4.62
C ARG A 216 17.98 7.89 -4.93
N LEU A 217 19.28 7.96 -5.20
CA LEU A 217 20.15 6.81 -5.37
C LEU A 217 20.99 6.64 -4.10
N VAL A 218 20.89 5.46 -3.46
CA VAL A 218 21.67 5.06 -2.30
C VAL A 218 22.41 3.77 -2.62
N HIS A 219 23.66 3.67 -2.22
CA HIS A 219 24.46 2.44 -2.29
C HIS A 219 25.15 2.23 -0.94
N GLY A 220 25.29 0.97 -0.51
CA GLY A 220 26.01 0.64 0.71
C GLY A 220 26.63 -0.76 0.70
N VAL A 221 27.75 -0.88 1.43
CA VAL A 221 28.37 -2.16 1.77
C VAL A 221 27.77 -2.69 3.07
N ILE A 222 27.34 -3.95 3.05
CA ILE A 222 26.83 -4.67 4.21
C ILE A 222 28.01 -5.16 5.05
N ASP A 223 27.96 -4.88 6.34
CA ASP A 223 28.97 -5.30 7.33
C ASP A 223 28.36 -6.27 8.34
N SER A 224 27.30 -5.83 9.02
CA SER A 224 26.56 -6.60 10.04
C SER A 224 25.12 -6.92 9.63
N SER A 225 24.39 -5.98 9.02
CA SER A 225 23.04 -6.20 8.49
C SER A 225 22.69 -5.23 7.36
N LEU A 226 21.71 -5.62 6.52
CA LEU A 226 21.11 -4.72 5.52
C LEU A 226 20.49 -3.47 6.17
N TYR A 227 19.94 -3.59 7.37
CA TYR A 227 19.30 -2.45 8.05
C TYR A 227 20.32 -1.39 8.46
N GLU A 228 21.40 -1.79 9.14
CA GLU A 228 22.47 -0.86 9.55
C GLU A 228 23.21 -0.27 8.34
N ALA A 229 23.44 -1.08 7.30
CA ALA A 229 24.05 -0.60 6.06
C ALA A 229 23.14 0.40 5.32
N GLY A 230 21.84 0.12 5.22
CA GLY A 230 20.83 1.01 4.66
C GLY A 230 20.73 2.34 5.40
N ARG A 231 20.63 2.30 6.74
CA ARG A 231 20.55 3.50 7.58
C ARG A 231 21.80 4.36 7.46
N ARG A 232 23.00 3.75 7.47
CA ARG A 232 24.29 4.45 7.29
C ARG A 232 24.43 5.09 5.91
N ALA A 233 23.88 4.45 4.88
CA ALA A 233 23.90 4.95 3.51
C ALA A 233 22.80 6.00 3.21
N GLY A 234 21.97 6.37 4.20
CA GLY A 234 20.93 7.40 4.06
C GLY A 234 19.55 6.89 3.63
N ALA A 235 19.33 5.58 3.55
CA ALA A 235 18.01 5.03 3.26
C ALA A 235 17.04 5.16 4.46
N SER A 236 15.77 5.37 4.15
CA SER A 236 14.68 5.37 5.13
C SER A 236 14.38 3.95 5.64
N PRO A 237 13.83 3.79 6.86
CA PRO A 237 13.42 2.49 7.36
C PRO A 237 12.38 1.77 6.47
N GLY A 238 11.50 2.51 5.79
CA GLY A 238 10.50 1.93 4.89
C GLY A 238 11.12 1.30 3.64
N ILE A 239 12.00 2.03 2.94
CA ILE A 239 12.72 1.53 1.76
C ILE A 239 13.60 0.31 2.09
N ILE A 240 14.24 0.28 3.27
CA ILE A 240 15.02 -0.87 3.74
C ILE A 240 14.13 -2.12 3.94
N MET A 241 12.90 -1.94 4.45
CA MET A 241 11.94 -3.03 4.59
C MET A 241 11.35 -3.46 3.25
N GLU A 242 11.05 -2.54 2.33
CA GLU A 242 10.59 -2.86 0.97
C GLU A 242 11.69 -3.62 0.19
N LEU A 243 12.97 -3.26 0.34
CA LEU A 243 14.12 -4.03 -0.17
C LEU A 243 14.11 -5.48 0.34
N SER A 244 13.81 -5.65 1.62
CA SER A 244 13.71 -6.96 2.25
C SER A 244 12.56 -7.77 1.63
N ASP A 245 11.37 -7.17 1.48
CA ASP A 245 10.18 -7.82 0.91
C ASP A 245 10.26 -8.09 -0.60
N ILE A 246 11.00 -7.26 -1.37
CA ILE A 246 11.28 -7.47 -2.80
C ILE A 246 12.03 -8.80 -3.04
N PHE A 247 13.04 -9.08 -2.22
CA PHE A 247 13.92 -10.25 -2.40
C PHE A 247 13.73 -11.38 -1.38
N ALA A 248 12.80 -11.28 -0.40
CA ALA A 248 12.51 -12.28 0.66
C ALA A 248 12.26 -13.74 0.21
N TRP A 249 12.22 -13.97 -1.10
CA TRP A 249 12.00 -15.24 -1.77
C TRP A 249 13.23 -15.80 -2.50
N ASP A 250 14.23 -14.96 -2.75
CA ASP A 250 15.44 -15.22 -3.55
C ASP A 250 16.74 -14.99 -2.73
N VAL A 251 16.68 -14.17 -1.67
CA VAL A 251 17.73 -13.94 -0.64
C VAL A 251 17.05 -13.89 0.73
N ASP A 252 17.61 -14.56 1.75
CA ASP A 252 17.17 -14.42 3.14
C ASP A 252 18.12 -13.46 3.89
N PHE A 253 17.75 -12.18 3.97
CA PHE A 253 18.58 -11.13 4.59
C PHE A 253 18.86 -11.33 6.09
N SER A 254 18.33 -12.38 6.72
CA SER A 254 18.62 -12.75 8.10
C SER A 254 19.69 -13.84 8.24
N THR A 255 19.99 -14.61 7.19
CA THR A 255 20.92 -15.75 7.21
C THR A 255 21.94 -15.78 6.09
N ASP A 256 21.64 -15.17 4.95
CA ASP A 256 22.41 -15.37 3.72
C ASP A 256 23.46 -14.26 3.49
N ILE A 257 23.28 -13.10 4.14
CA ILE A 257 24.14 -11.91 4.00
C ILE A 257 25.53 -12.10 4.62
N ARG A 258 26.51 -11.41 4.03
CA ARG A 258 27.92 -11.46 4.43
C ARG A 258 28.53 -10.06 4.48
N LYS A 259 29.56 -9.90 5.31
CA LYS A 259 30.43 -8.72 5.29
C LYS A 259 31.06 -8.60 3.89
N GLY A 260 30.86 -7.46 3.24
CA GLY A 260 31.30 -7.20 1.86
C GLY A 260 30.25 -7.45 0.77
N ASP A 261 29.06 -7.96 1.11
CA ASP A 261 27.90 -7.88 0.20
C ASP A 261 27.53 -6.40 -0.03
N THR A 262 26.94 -6.08 -1.18
CA THR A 262 26.56 -4.69 -1.52
C THR A 262 25.11 -4.57 -1.95
N PHE A 263 24.55 -3.36 -1.86
CA PHE A 263 23.26 -3.03 -2.46
C PHE A 263 23.30 -1.62 -3.05
N SER A 264 22.53 -1.41 -4.12
CA SER A 264 22.29 -0.13 -4.79
C SER A 264 20.81 0.01 -5.04
N VAL A 265 20.16 1.04 -4.49
CA VAL A 265 18.71 1.29 -4.59
C VAL A 265 18.44 2.69 -5.14
N LEU A 266 17.65 2.75 -6.21
CA LEU A 266 17.05 3.95 -6.75
C LEU A 266 15.57 3.97 -6.36
N TYR A 267 15.15 4.97 -5.59
CA TYR A 267 13.79 5.06 -5.05
C TYR A 267 13.23 6.48 -5.15
N GLU A 268 11.91 6.59 -5.11
CA GLU A 268 11.24 7.87 -4.94
C GLU A 268 11.20 8.27 -3.46
N ILE A 269 11.51 9.52 -3.19
CA ILE A 269 11.24 10.20 -1.92
C ILE A 269 10.30 11.38 -2.21
N ALA A 270 9.40 11.70 -1.28
CA ALA A 270 8.54 12.86 -1.42
C ALA A 270 8.92 13.92 -0.38
N THR A 271 8.75 15.19 -0.72
CA THR A 271 9.06 16.33 0.15
C THR A 271 7.82 17.20 0.30
N VAL A 272 7.35 17.34 1.55
CA VAL A 272 6.19 18.15 1.95
C VAL A 272 6.67 19.25 2.88
N GLU A 273 6.47 20.52 2.52
CA GLU A 273 6.88 21.67 3.36
C GLU A 273 8.37 21.61 3.78
N GLY A 274 9.25 21.13 2.89
CA GLY A 274 10.68 20.94 3.16
C GLY A 274 11.03 19.72 4.03
N ARG A 275 10.05 18.90 4.43
CA ARG A 275 10.25 17.68 5.20
C ARG A 275 10.20 16.45 4.29
N GLU A 276 11.23 15.63 4.34
CA GLU A 276 11.30 14.35 3.62
C GLU A 276 10.33 13.33 4.23
N ILE A 277 9.57 12.67 3.37
CA ILE A 277 8.65 11.58 3.69
C ILE A 277 8.87 10.39 2.75
N ASP A 278 8.64 9.18 3.28
CA ASP A 278 8.90 7.95 2.54
C ASP A 278 7.77 7.67 1.53
N ALA A 279 8.01 7.96 0.25
CA ALA A 279 7.07 7.68 -0.83
C ALA A 279 6.93 6.16 -1.14
N GLY A 280 7.74 5.31 -0.49
CA GLY A 280 7.57 3.85 -0.45
C GLY A 280 7.78 3.12 -1.78
N LYS A 281 8.24 3.80 -2.83
CA LYS A 281 8.40 3.23 -4.17
C LYS A 281 9.88 3.10 -4.55
N VAL A 282 10.40 1.88 -4.46
CA VAL A 282 11.66 1.51 -5.11
C VAL A 282 11.43 1.46 -6.62
N LEU A 283 12.25 2.16 -7.40
CA LEU A 283 12.18 2.14 -8.87
C LEU A 283 13.03 1.00 -9.43
N ALA A 284 14.27 0.88 -8.94
CA ALA A 284 15.14 -0.25 -9.20
C ALA A 284 16.06 -0.51 -8.02
N VAL A 285 16.47 -1.77 -7.84
CA VAL A 285 17.47 -2.16 -6.85
C VAL A 285 18.31 -3.31 -7.37
N GLU A 286 19.61 -3.27 -7.10
CA GLU A 286 20.50 -4.43 -7.16
C GLU A 286 21.05 -4.75 -5.76
N VAL A 287 21.23 -6.03 -5.48
CA VAL A 287 21.95 -6.59 -4.33
C VAL A 287 22.98 -7.58 -4.86
N VAL A 288 24.22 -7.50 -4.38
CA VAL A 288 25.28 -8.48 -4.63
C VAL A 288 25.47 -9.28 -3.34
N ASN A 289 24.90 -10.49 -3.31
CA ASN A 289 25.05 -11.42 -2.18
C ASN A 289 26.00 -12.56 -2.56
N ASN A 290 27.10 -12.71 -1.83
CA ASN A 290 28.14 -13.72 -2.07
C ASN A 290 28.59 -13.76 -3.55
N GLY A 291 28.85 -12.58 -4.14
CA GLY A 291 29.24 -12.40 -5.54
C GLY A 291 28.12 -12.57 -6.58
N LYS A 292 26.90 -12.97 -6.17
CA LYS A 292 25.76 -13.19 -7.06
C LYS A 292 24.87 -11.95 -7.10
N LYS A 293 24.67 -11.39 -8.29
CA LYS A 293 23.77 -10.25 -8.54
C LYS A 293 22.30 -10.68 -8.50
N HIS A 294 21.50 -9.95 -7.71
CA HIS A 294 20.05 -10.02 -7.60
C HIS A 294 19.49 -8.63 -7.92
N ALA A 295 18.70 -8.49 -8.99
CA ALA A 295 18.19 -7.18 -9.41
C ALA A 295 16.69 -7.19 -9.67
N ALA A 296 16.03 -6.10 -9.29
CA ALA A 296 14.59 -5.88 -9.36
C ALA A 296 14.27 -4.49 -9.91
N ILE A 297 13.26 -4.41 -10.78
CA ILE A 297 12.74 -3.16 -11.34
C ILE A 297 11.23 -3.12 -11.15
N PHE A 298 10.71 -1.98 -10.68
CA PHE A 298 9.29 -1.71 -10.61
C PHE A 298 8.72 -1.43 -12.01
N PHE A 299 7.58 -2.02 -12.32
CA PHE A 299 6.93 -1.86 -13.62
C PHE A 299 5.41 -1.82 -13.47
N ASN A 300 4.77 -0.91 -14.22
CA ASN A 300 3.32 -0.79 -14.32
C ASN A 300 2.79 -1.68 -15.47
N GLU A 301 1.98 -2.67 -15.12
CA GLU A 301 1.31 -3.59 -16.05
C GLU A 301 0.25 -2.82 -16.87
N SER A 302 0.14 -3.07 -18.18
CA SER A 302 -0.80 -2.35 -19.07
C SER A 302 -2.29 -2.49 -18.70
N GLY A 303 -2.62 -3.42 -17.78
CA GLY A 303 -3.97 -3.62 -17.23
C GLY A 303 -4.22 -2.95 -15.88
N GLY A 304 -3.43 -1.94 -15.48
CA GLY A 304 -3.58 -1.24 -14.19
C GLY A 304 -3.10 -2.04 -12.98
N GLY A 305 -2.16 -2.97 -13.20
CA GLY A 305 -1.39 -3.64 -12.15
C GLY A 305 0.01 -3.05 -12.01
N SER A 306 0.75 -3.44 -10.99
CA SER A 306 2.18 -3.10 -10.88
C SER A 306 2.91 -4.09 -9.98
N GLY A 307 4.24 -4.08 -10.06
CA GLY A 307 5.09 -4.84 -9.16
C GLY A 307 6.54 -4.92 -9.64
N TYR A 308 7.33 -5.71 -8.91
CA TYR A 308 8.75 -5.89 -9.21
C TYR A 308 9.00 -7.09 -10.11
N TYR A 309 9.92 -6.91 -11.06
CA TYR A 309 10.33 -7.91 -12.03
C TYR A 309 11.85 -7.99 -12.08
N ASN A 310 12.38 -9.18 -12.29
CA ASN A 310 13.80 -9.39 -12.50
C ASN A 310 14.23 -8.91 -13.90
N LEU A 311 15.54 -8.91 -14.19
CA LEU A 311 16.10 -8.44 -15.47
C LEU A 311 15.58 -9.18 -16.73
N GLN A 312 14.85 -10.29 -16.60
CA GLN A 312 14.20 -11.02 -17.69
C GLN A 312 12.66 -10.89 -17.70
N GLY A 313 12.08 -9.92 -16.98
CA GLY A 313 10.64 -9.65 -16.97
C GLY A 313 9.79 -10.71 -16.26
N LYS A 314 10.40 -11.50 -15.36
CA LYS A 314 9.69 -12.45 -14.48
C LYS A 314 9.38 -11.76 -13.16
N SER A 315 8.12 -11.79 -12.70
CA SER A 315 7.74 -11.11 -11.46
C SER A 315 8.36 -11.76 -10.23
N LEU A 316 8.96 -10.95 -9.36
CA LEU A 316 9.50 -11.37 -8.06
C LEU A 316 8.38 -11.58 -7.03
N ARG A 317 7.23 -10.88 -7.17
CA ARG A 317 6.02 -11.18 -6.41
C ARG A 317 5.51 -12.58 -6.78
N ARG A 318 5.78 -13.56 -5.91
CA ARG A 318 5.29 -14.94 -6.07
C ARG A 318 3.82 -15.05 -5.67
N THR A 319 3.14 -16.05 -6.23
CA THR A 319 1.69 -16.30 -6.08
C THR A 319 1.24 -16.46 -4.63
N LEU A 320 2.15 -16.84 -3.72
CA LEU A 320 1.92 -16.94 -2.28
C LEU A 320 3.10 -16.30 -1.52
N LEU A 321 2.85 -15.77 -0.32
CA LEU A 321 3.81 -15.36 0.71
C LEU A 321 4.35 -16.59 1.46
N ARG A 322 5.55 -16.46 2.03
CA ARG A 322 6.25 -17.50 2.81
C ARG A 322 5.59 -17.71 4.19
N SER A 323 5.09 -16.63 4.79
CA SER A 323 4.26 -16.63 6.01
C SER A 323 3.01 -15.75 5.81
N PRO A 324 1.85 -16.10 6.40
CA PRO A 324 0.63 -15.28 6.39
C PRO A 324 0.48 -14.35 7.62
N LEU A 325 1.52 -14.23 8.46
CA LEU A 325 1.58 -13.32 9.62
C LEU A 325 3.02 -13.10 10.10
N ARG A 326 3.24 -12.09 10.95
CA ARG A 326 4.39 -12.03 11.86
C ARG A 326 4.14 -12.99 13.04
N TYR A 327 5.10 -13.86 13.36
CA TYR A 327 4.98 -14.92 14.37
C TYR A 327 6.26 -15.04 15.22
N ARG A 328 6.16 -15.63 16.42
CA ARG A 328 7.34 -15.79 17.32
C ARG A 328 8.12 -17.07 17.04
N ARG A 329 7.41 -18.19 16.81
CA ARG A 329 8.00 -19.47 16.37
C ARG A 329 6.97 -20.35 15.68
N ILE A 330 7.43 -21.34 14.93
CA ILE A 330 6.58 -22.47 14.53
C ILE A 330 6.44 -23.40 15.75
N SER A 331 5.21 -23.74 16.13
CA SER A 331 4.92 -24.72 17.20
C SER A 331 4.71 -26.14 16.66
N SER A 332 4.36 -26.29 15.37
CA SER A 332 4.34 -27.57 14.67
C SER A 332 4.52 -27.42 13.17
N TYR A 333 5.42 -28.24 12.62
CA TYR A 333 5.66 -28.32 11.18
C TYR A 333 4.67 -29.24 10.46
N PHE A 334 4.56 -29.11 9.14
CA PHE A 334 3.84 -30.04 8.28
C PHE A 334 4.48 -31.44 8.34
N SER A 335 3.68 -32.48 8.54
CA SER A 335 4.16 -33.86 8.50
C SER A 335 3.08 -34.82 8.04
N ARG A 336 3.43 -35.80 7.19
CA ARG A 336 2.49 -36.85 6.78
C ARG A 336 2.31 -37.94 7.85
N ARG A 337 3.21 -38.01 8.84
CA ARG A 337 3.23 -39.00 9.93
C ARG A 337 3.73 -38.36 11.23
N ARG A 338 3.00 -37.39 11.81
CA ARG A 338 3.32 -36.84 13.15
C ARG A 338 2.90 -37.86 14.21
N TYR A 339 3.81 -38.29 15.07
CA TYR A 339 3.45 -39.11 16.23
C TYR A 339 2.67 -38.27 17.24
N HIS A 340 1.51 -38.76 17.69
CA HIS A 340 0.68 -38.06 18.67
C HIS A 340 0.92 -38.69 20.06
N PRO A 341 1.74 -38.08 20.94
CA PRO A 341 2.25 -38.74 22.15
C PRO A 341 1.13 -39.30 23.04
N ILE A 342 0.13 -38.47 23.38
CA ILE A 342 -1.02 -38.85 24.22
C ILE A 342 -1.84 -40.02 23.65
N LYS A 343 -1.89 -40.19 22.32
CA LYS A 343 -2.75 -41.19 21.66
C LYS A 343 -1.95 -42.35 21.03
N LYS A 344 -0.63 -42.40 21.22
CA LYS A 344 0.33 -43.39 20.69
C LYS A 344 0.13 -43.77 19.21
N ARG A 345 -0.42 -42.86 18.39
CA ARG A 345 -0.80 -43.09 16.98
C ARG A 345 -0.21 -42.01 16.09
N TYR A 346 0.21 -42.39 14.88
CA TYR A 346 0.60 -41.45 13.84
C TYR A 346 -0.64 -40.78 13.23
N ARG A 347 -0.62 -39.45 13.09
CA ARG A 347 -1.63 -38.68 12.35
C ARG A 347 -0.92 -37.67 11.45
N PRO A 348 -1.44 -37.36 10.25
CA PRO A 348 -0.89 -36.29 9.44
C PRO A 348 -1.20 -34.94 10.09
N HIS A 349 -0.23 -34.04 10.03
CA HIS A 349 -0.40 -32.61 10.25
C HIS A 349 -0.31 -31.90 8.90
N HIS A 350 -1.46 -31.38 8.43
CA HIS A 350 -1.68 -30.95 7.04
C HIS A 350 -1.39 -29.47 6.77
N GLY A 351 -0.91 -28.75 7.78
CA GLY A 351 -0.50 -27.35 7.71
C GLY A 351 0.75 -27.07 8.55
N ILE A 352 0.94 -25.82 8.93
CA ILE A 352 1.96 -25.36 9.89
C ILE A 352 1.26 -24.54 10.97
N ASP A 353 1.65 -24.77 12.21
CA ASP A 353 1.14 -24.05 13.38
C ASP A 353 2.13 -22.93 13.73
N TYR A 354 1.72 -21.67 13.53
CA TYR A 354 2.49 -20.48 13.86
C TYR A 354 2.05 -19.93 15.22
N ALA A 355 2.92 -19.98 16.22
CA ALA A 355 2.64 -19.46 17.56
C ALA A 355 2.75 -17.93 17.59
N ALA A 356 1.62 -17.28 17.87
CA ALA A 356 1.47 -15.83 17.97
C ALA A 356 0.35 -15.48 18.96
N PRO A 357 0.38 -14.30 19.61
CA PRO A 357 -0.69 -13.87 20.52
C PRO A 357 -2.08 -13.86 19.90
N THR A 358 -3.12 -14.06 20.73
CA THR A 358 -4.50 -13.80 20.33
C THR A 358 -4.63 -12.35 19.86
N GLY A 359 -5.25 -12.15 18.69
CA GLY A 359 -5.41 -10.82 18.10
C GLY A 359 -4.34 -10.40 17.10
N THR A 360 -3.22 -11.13 16.96
CA THR A 360 -2.25 -10.88 15.88
C THR A 360 -2.93 -10.93 14.50
N PRO A 361 -2.73 -9.95 13.60
CA PRO A 361 -3.32 -9.97 12.25
C PRO A 361 -2.90 -11.20 11.46
N ILE A 362 -3.84 -11.76 10.70
CA ILE A 362 -3.60 -12.81 9.70
C ILE A 362 -3.95 -12.26 8.34
N GLU A 363 -2.99 -12.32 7.43
CA GLU A 363 -3.08 -11.86 6.06
C GLU A 363 -3.31 -13.03 5.10
N THR A 364 -3.91 -12.76 3.94
CA THR A 364 -3.92 -13.79 2.91
C THR A 364 -2.61 -13.83 2.16
N SER A 365 -2.07 -15.03 1.99
CA SER A 365 -0.76 -15.25 1.36
C SER A 365 -0.73 -14.82 -0.11
N GLY A 366 -1.85 -14.61 -0.78
CA GLY A 366 -1.85 -14.27 -2.21
C GLY A 366 -3.18 -13.70 -2.68
N ASP A 367 -3.17 -13.01 -3.82
CA ASP A 367 -4.38 -12.58 -4.53
C ASP A 367 -5.35 -13.76 -4.70
N GLY A 368 -6.65 -13.54 -4.51
CA GLY A 368 -7.62 -14.62 -4.66
C GLY A 368 -9.06 -14.27 -4.32
N ARG A 369 -9.87 -15.32 -4.19
CA ARG A 369 -11.27 -15.23 -3.77
C ARG A 369 -11.51 -16.15 -2.56
N VAL A 370 -12.14 -15.60 -1.54
CA VAL A 370 -12.59 -16.35 -0.35
C VAL A 370 -13.64 -17.38 -0.79
N THR A 371 -13.34 -18.67 -0.66
CA THR A 371 -14.28 -19.76 -0.98
C THR A 371 -15.08 -20.23 0.24
N TYR A 372 -14.54 -19.98 1.45
CA TYR A 372 -15.19 -20.24 2.72
C TYR A 372 -14.71 -19.25 3.78
N ALA A 373 -15.61 -18.83 4.67
CA ALA A 373 -15.31 -18.07 5.89
C ALA A 373 -16.42 -18.38 6.91
N GLY A 374 -16.09 -18.94 8.07
CA GLY A 374 -17.05 -19.34 9.09
C GLY A 374 -16.52 -20.41 10.05
N TRP A 375 -17.40 -21.01 10.85
CA TRP A 375 -17.03 -22.04 11.83
C TRP A 375 -16.97 -23.45 11.23
N LYS A 376 -15.81 -24.13 11.33
CA LYS A 376 -15.54 -25.42 10.68
C LYS A 376 -14.98 -26.48 11.64
N ARG A 377 -15.83 -26.99 12.53
CA ARG A 377 -15.52 -28.11 13.46
C ARG A 377 -14.19 -27.83 14.21
N GLY A 378 -13.23 -28.76 14.14
CA GLY A 378 -11.95 -28.64 14.83
C GLY A 378 -11.08 -27.45 14.41
N TYR A 379 -11.30 -26.84 13.25
CA TYR A 379 -10.57 -25.62 12.85
C TYR A 379 -11.10 -24.34 13.51
N GLY A 380 -12.19 -24.40 14.28
CA GLY A 380 -12.83 -23.22 14.85
C GLY A 380 -13.29 -22.24 13.77
N ASN A 381 -13.03 -20.95 13.97
CA ASN A 381 -13.17 -19.94 12.91
C ASN A 381 -12.11 -20.17 11.83
N TYR A 382 -12.56 -20.39 10.60
CA TYR A 382 -11.73 -20.85 9.50
C TYR A 382 -12.03 -20.09 8.21
N ILE A 383 -10.97 -19.74 7.47
CA ILE A 383 -11.05 -19.07 6.16
C ILE A 383 -10.36 -19.95 5.13
N VAL A 384 -10.89 -19.98 3.90
CA VAL A 384 -10.24 -20.60 2.73
C VAL A 384 -10.21 -19.59 1.58
N VAL A 385 -9.04 -19.41 0.97
CA VAL A 385 -8.85 -18.54 -0.19
C VAL A 385 -8.34 -19.39 -1.36
N LYS A 386 -9.09 -19.38 -2.47
CA LYS A 386 -8.63 -19.94 -3.75
C LYS A 386 -7.93 -18.83 -4.54
N HIS A 387 -6.67 -19.04 -4.88
CA HIS A 387 -5.86 -18.05 -5.58
C HIS A 387 -6.01 -18.20 -7.10
N ASN A 388 -5.82 -19.42 -7.60
CA ASN A 388 -5.97 -19.77 -9.02
C ASN A 388 -6.43 -21.23 -9.18
N SER A 389 -6.21 -21.84 -10.33
CA SER A 389 -6.50 -23.27 -10.59
C SER A 389 -5.60 -24.24 -9.82
N ILE A 390 -4.42 -23.79 -9.38
CA ILE A 390 -3.39 -24.61 -8.73
C ILE A 390 -3.44 -24.47 -7.21
N TYR A 391 -3.52 -23.24 -6.68
CA TYR A 391 -3.30 -22.95 -5.26
C TYR A 391 -4.58 -22.58 -4.49
N THR A 392 -4.68 -23.11 -3.28
CA THR A 392 -5.67 -22.73 -2.27
C THR A 392 -5.02 -22.74 -0.90
N THR A 393 -5.22 -21.69 -0.11
CA THR A 393 -4.74 -21.59 1.27
C THR A 393 -5.91 -21.69 2.25
N ALA A 394 -5.61 -22.12 3.48
CA ALA A 394 -6.57 -22.10 4.57
C ALA A 394 -5.94 -21.66 5.89
N TYR A 395 -6.77 -21.07 6.75
CA TYR A 395 -6.38 -20.36 7.97
C TYR A 395 -7.35 -20.74 9.08
N GLY A 396 -6.88 -21.35 10.17
CA GLY A 396 -7.71 -21.88 11.26
C GLY A 396 -7.35 -21.38 12.66
N HIS A 397 -8.24 -21.68 13.61
CA HIS A 397 -8.21 -21.29 15.03
C HIS A 397 -8.35 -19.78 15.30
N LEU A 398 -8.81 -19.00 14.31
CA LEU A 398 -8.96 -17.55 14.40
C LEU A 398 -9.79 -17.13 15.64
N SER A 399 -9.42 -16.04 16.30
CA SER A 399 -10.29 -15.41 17.31
C SER A 399 -11.52 -14.82 16.63
N ARG A 400 -11.31 -14.05 15.55
CA ARG A 400 -12.36 -13.44 14.73
C ARG A 400 -11.94 -13.34 13.26
N ILE A 401 -12.93 -13.44 12.38
CA ILE A 401 -12.80 -13.11 10.94
C ILE A 401 -12.98 -11.60 10.78
N LYS A 402 -12.22 -10.94 9.90
CA LYS A 402 -12.32 -9.47 9.73
C LYS A 402 -13.66 -9.09 9.08
N LYS A 403 -14.30 -8.01 9.56
CA LYS A 403 -15.56 -7.48 9.00
C LYS A 403 -15.45 -7.32 7.47
N GLY A 404 -16.42 -7.85 6.73
CA GLY A 404 -16.45 -7.86 5.26
C GLY A 404 -15.77 -9.05 4.58
N ILE A 405 -15.02 -9.90 5.30
CA ILE A 405 -14.45 -11.14 4.76
C ILE A 405 -15.51 -12.24 4.82
N ARG A 406 -16.05 -12.58 3.65
CA ARG A 406 -17.11 -13.59 3.46
C ARG A 406 -16.91 -14.34 2.14
N LYS A 407 -17.53 -15.52 2.00
CA LYS A 407 -17.53 -16.30 0.75
C LYS A 407 -17.86 -15.41 -0.45
N GLY A 408 -17.08 -15.53 -1.52
CA GLY A 408 -17.18 -14.73 -2.74
C GLY A 408 -16.33 -13.45 -2.78
N ARG A 409 -15.88 -12.92 -1.63
CA ARG A 409 -15.06 -11.69 -1.57
C ARG A 409 -13.71 -11.88 -2.26
N LYS A 410 -13.31 -10.93 -3.13
CA LYS A 410 -11.94 -10.80 -3.64
C LYS A 410 -11.03 -10.26 -2.52
N VAL A 411 -9.81 -10.79 -2.44
CA VAL A 411 -8.76 -10.37 -1.50
C VAL A 411 -7.42 -10.20 -2.23
N LYS A 412 -6.62 -9.19 -1.84
CA LYS A 412 -5.24 -8.99 -2.33
C LYS A 412 -4.23 -9.72 -1.44
N GLN A 413 -3.06 -10.08 -1.98
CA GLN A 413 -1.89 -10.52 -1.20
C GLN A 413 -1.56 -9.51 -0.07
N GLY A 414 -1.22 -9.99 1.12
CA GLY A 414 -0.94 -9.13 2.30
C GLY A 414 -2.19 -8.50 2.93
N GLN A 415 -3.39 -8.68 2.36
CA GLN A 415 -4.60 -8.15 2.96
C GLN A 415 -4.97 -8.94 4.23
N VAL A 416 -5.03 -8.26 5.38
CA VAL A 416 -5.56 -8.83 6.62
C VAL A 416 -6.99 -9.37 6.41
N ILE A 417 -7.17 -10.67 6.67
CA ILE A 417 -8.43 -11.43 6.53
C ILE A 417 -9.04 -11.85 7.88
N GLY A 418 -8.24 -11.92 8.94
CA GLY A 418 -8.68 -12.37 10.27
C GLY A 418 -7.60 -12.11 11.32
N TYR A 419 -7.78 -12.67 12.51
CA TYR A 419 -6.87 -12.48 13.64
C TYR A 419 -6.66 -13.79 14.41
N VAL A 420 -5.44 -14.02 14.89
CA VAL A 420 -5.04 -15.22 15.64
C VAL A 420 -5.90 -15.44 16.88
N GLY A 421 -6.09 -16.69 17.28
CA GLY A 421 -6.80 -17.07 18.50
C GLY A 421 -6.54 -18.55 18.83
N SER A 422 -7.50 -19.17 19.51
CA SER A 422 -7.43 -20.58 19.91
C SER A 422 -8.80 -21.27 19.77
N THR A 423 -9.57 -20.96 18.72
CA THR A 423 -10.93 -21.50 18.55
C THR A 423 -10.94 -22.92 17.96
N GLY A 424 -11.96 -23.72 18.29
CA GLY A 424 -12.04 -25.11 17.86
C GLY A 424 -11.13 -26.03 18.69
N LEU A 425 -10.48 -27.00 18.05
CA LEU A 425 -9.58 -27.95 18.71
C LEU A 425 -8.15 -27.39 18.70
N SER A 426 -7.89 -26.46 19.61
CA SER A 426 -6.59 -25.78 19.80
C SER A 426 -6.14 -25.86 21.26
N THR A 427 -4.84 -26.02 21.50
CA THR A 427 -4.24 -26.05 22.85
C THR A 427 -3.70 -24.70 23.33
N GLY A 428 -3.80 -23.65 22.52
CA GLY A 428 -3.36 -22.29 22.86
C GLY A 428 -3.22 -21.39 21.62
N PRO A 429 -2.97 -20.08 21.78
CA PRO A 429 -2.97 -19.12 20.67
C PRO A 429 -1.98 -19.45 19.55
N HIS A 430 -2.51 -19.74 18.36
CA HIS A 430 -1.73 -19.97 17.14
C HIS A 430 -2.59 -19.81 15.88
N LEU A 431 -1.95 -19.65 14.72
CA LEU A 431 -2.59 -19.88 13.43
C LEU A 431 -2.22 -21.28 12.93
N HIS A 432 -3.21 -22.10 12.59
CA HIS A 432 -3.01 -23.26 11.73
C HIS A 432 -3.16 -22.85 10.25
N TYR A 433 -2.09 -22.98 9.47
CA TYR A 433 -2.02 -22.56 8.06
C TYR A 433 -1.80 -23.74 7.12
N GLU A 434 -2.74 -23.97 6.21
CA GLU A 434 -2.65 -25.01 5.18
C GLU A 434 -2.38 -24.42 3.79
N VAL A 435 -1.56 -25.11 2.99
CA VAL A 435 -1.50 -24.89 1.54
C VAL A 435 -1.87 -26.16 0.78
N LYS A 436 -2.74 -26.02 -0.22
CA LYS A 436 -3.07 -27.07 -1.18
C LYS A 436 -2.59 -26.68 -2.57
N GLN A 437 -1.91 -27.62 -3.23
CA GLN A 437 -1.49 -27.55 -4.63
C GLN A 437 -2.22 -28.64 -5.41
N ARG A 438 -2.98 -28.25 -6.45
CA ARG A 438 -3.86 -29.16 -7.23
C ARG A 438 -4.73 -30.05 -6.33
N GLY A 439 -5.31 -29.46 -5.28
CA GLY A 439 -6.16 -30.12 -4.29
C GLY A 439 -5.45 -30.91 -3.18
N ARG A 440 -4.17 -31.27 -3.34
CA ARG A 440 -3.39 -32.04 -2.35
C ARG A 440 -2.68 -31.12 -1.36
N HIS A 441 -2.66 -31.47 -0.07
CA HIS A 441 -1.92 -30.70 0.95
C HIS A 441 -0.41 -30.85 0.77
N VAL A 442 0.32 -29.74 0.85
CA VAL A 442 1.77 -29.65 0.67
C VAL A 442 2.40 -28.90 1.83
N ASN A 443 3.68 -29.17 2.14
CA ASN A 443 4.43 -28.42 3.16
C ASN A 443 4.60 -26.96 2.68
N PRO A 444 4.04 -25.95 3.40
CA PRO A 444 4.15 -24.56 2.99
C PRO A 444 5.60 -24.06 2.88
N LEU A 445 6.50 -24.50 3.77
CA LEU A 445 7.91 -24.08 3.77
C LEU A 445 8.72 -24.66 2.60
N ALA A 446 8.32 -25.82 2.08
CA ALA A 446 8.98 -26.46 0.93
C ALA A 446 8.42 -25.98 -0.41
N LEU A 447 7.45 -25.04 -0.41
CA LEU A 447 6.75 -24.64 -1.62
C LEU A 447 7.50 -23.55 -2.39
N LYS A 448 8.14 -23.96 -3.50
CA LYS A 448 8.57 -23.05 -4.56
C LYS A 448 7.34 -22.53 -5.32
N SER A 449 6.72 -21.46 -4.79
CA SER A 449 5.56 -20.79 -5.40
C SER A 449 5.96 -20.13 -6.74
N ALA A 450 5.05 -20.13 -7.72
CA ALA A 450 5.34 -19.56 -9.04
C ALA A 450 5.27 -18.02 -9.02
N PRO A 451 6.05 -17.30 -9.85
CA PRO A 451 5.82 -15.89 -10.17
C PRO A 451 4.34 -15.60 -10.49
N ARG A 452 3.82 -14.46 -10.01
CA ARG A 452 2.42 -14.06 -10.21
C ARG A 452 2.06 -13.93 -11.70
N ARG A 453 2.98 -13.38 -12.50
CA ARG A 453 2.91 -13.28 -13.96
C ARG A 453 4.32 -13.07 -14.54
N SER A 454 4.51 -13.36 -15.82
CA SER A 454 5.60 -12.80 -16.63
C SER A 454 5.04 -11.72 -17.57
N LEU A 455 5.85 -10.73 -17.91
CA LEU A 455 5.46 -9.69 -18.86
C LEU A 455 5.18 -10.28 -20.25
N ASN A 456 4.19 -9.72 -20.97
CA ASN A 456 3.88 -10.11 -22.34
C ASN A 456 4.89 -9.49 -23.34
N LYS A 457 4.83 -9.84 -24.63
CA LYS A 457 5.83 -9.38 -25.62
C LYS A 457 5.93 -7.84 -25.73
N ALA A 458 4.82 -7.11 -25.65
CA ALA A 458 4.81 -5.65 -25.71
C ALA A 458 5.31 -5.03 -24.39
N GLU A 459 4.87 -5.57 -23.25
CA GLU A 459 5.37 -5.17 -21.93
C GLU A 459 6.87 -5.44 -21.77
N LEU A 460 7.40 -6.51 -22.36
CA LEU A 460 8.83 -6.81 -22.36
C LEU A 460 9.65 -5.79 -23.17
N GLN A 461 9.06 -5.14 -24.19
CA GLN A 461 9.74 -4.09 -24.96
C GLN A 461 9.86 -2.81 -24.13
N THR A 462 8.76 -2.34 -23.52
CA THR A 462 8.79 -1.14 -22.65
C THR A 462 9.60 -1.40 -21.37
N PHE A 463 9.47 -2.57 -20.76
CA PHE A 463 10.31 -3.00 -19.64
C PHE A 463 11.79 -3.08 -20.02
N SER A 464 12.15 -3.54 -21.22
CA SER A 464 13.56 -3.61 -21.64
C SER A 464 14.21 -2.23 -21.75
N ALA A 465 13.48 -1.21 -22.20
CA ALA A 465 13.95 0.18 -22.21
C ALA A 465 14.12 0.70 -20.79
N LEU A 466 13.05 0.65 -19.98
CA LEU A 466 13.06 1.09 -18.57
C LEU A 466 14.19 0.41 -17.77
N ARG A 467 14.37 -0.90 -17.94
CA ARG A 467 15.46 -1.69 -17.35
C ARG A 467 16.83 -1.15 -17.71
N ARG A 468 17.10 -0.88 -18.99
CA ARG A 468 18.39 -0.35 -19.45
C ARG A 468 18.68 0.98 -18.75
N ASP A 469 17.68 1.84 -18.69
CA ASP A 469 17.82 3.22 -18.22
C ASP A 469 17.98 3.27 -16.69
N LEU A 470 17.17 2.53 -15.94
CA LEU A 470 17.29 2.45 -14.47
C LEU A 470 18.55 1.70 -14.02
N MET A 471 18.96 0.62 -14.69
CA MET A 471 20.22 -0.07 -14.35
C MET A 471 21.44 0.82 -14.63
N ALA A 472 21.41 1.63 -15.69
CA ALA A 472 22.47 2.62 -15.97
C ALA A 472 22.55 3.71 -14.88
N LEU A 473 21.43 4.08 -14.26
CA LEU A 473 21.44 4.97 -13.08
C LEU A 473 22.04 4.28 -11.86
N LEU A 474 21.65 3.03 -11.54
CA LEU A 474 22.23 2.28 -10.43
C LEU A 474 23.77 2.17 -10.54
N SER A 475 24.29 1.74 -11.70
CA SER A 475 25.73 1.56 -11.90
C SER A 475 26.56 2.86 -11.85
N ARG A 476 25.93 4.04 -12.05
CA ARG A 476 26.61 5.33 -11.85
C ARG A 476 26.91 5.59 -10.38
N GLY A 477 26.02 5.18 -9.46
CA GLY A 477 26.26 5.28 -8.02
C GLY A 477 27.47 4.45 -7.59
N ASP A 478 27.52 3.19 -8.01
CA ASP A 478 28.66 2.28 -7.78
C ASP A 478 29.98 2.91 -8.26
N THR A 479 29.95 3.54 -9.45
CA THR A 479 31.14 4.16 -10.08
C THR A 479 31.62 5.41 -9.32
N LEU A 480 30.70 6.29 -8.91
CA LEU A 480 31.04 7.51 -8.17
C LEU A 480 31.58 7.22 -6.76
N LEU A 481 31.06 6.16 -6.11
CA LEU A 481 31.57 5.73 -4.80
C LEU A 481 32.91 5.01 -4.90
N ALA A 482 33.14 4.21 -5.95
CA ALA A 482 34.44 3.60 -6.20
C ALA A 482 35.55 4.64 -6.46
N LEU A 483 35.22 5.80 -7.03
CA LEU A 483 36.12 6.95 -7.14
C LEU A 483 36.37 7.59 -5.76
N ASN A 484 35.32 7.98 -5.05
CA ASN A 484 35.43 8.62 -3.72
C ASN A 484 36.17 7.76 -2.68
N GLU A 485 36.03 6.43 -2.70
CA GLU A 485 36.82 5.54 -1.84
C GLU A 485 38.29 5.45 -2.26
N LYS A 486 38.58 5.48 -3.56
CA LYS A 486 39.95 5.45 -4.07
C LYS A 486 40.69 6.74 -3.72
N ASP A 487 40.01 7.88 -3.81
CA ASP A 487 40.57 9.17 -3.43
C ASP A 487 40.85 9.24 -1.93
N LYS A 488 39.94 8.76 -1.06
CA LYS A 488 40.21 8.63 0.39
C LYS A 488 41.43 7.77 0.72
N ARG A 489 41.56 6.60 0.06
CA ARG A 489 42.73 5.73 0.22
C ARG A 489 44.03 6.37 -0.29
N ASN A 490 43.95 7.28 -1.25
CA ASN A 490 45.10 8.05 -1.75
C ASN A 490 45.42 9.29 -0.90
N THR A 491 44.46 9.87 -0.18
CA THR A 491 44.67 11.06 0.68
C THR A 491 45.04 10.75 2.13
N GLY A 492 44.96 9.48 2.56
CA GLY A 492 45.52 9.01 3.83
C GLY A 492 44.70 9.42 5.08
N ILE A 493 43.37 9.43 4.95
CA ILE A 493 42.41 9.70 6.04
C ILE A 493 41.50 8.48 6.25
#